data_AF-A0A0A2IQY6-F1
#
_entry.id   AF-A0A0A2IQY6-F1
#
_cell.length_a   1.000
_cell.length_b   1.000
_cell.length_c   1.000
_cell.angle_alpha   90.00
_cell.angle_beta   90.00
_cell.angle_gamma   90.00
#
_symmetry.space_group_name_H-M   'P 1'
#
loop_
_entity.id
_entity.type
_entity.pdbx_description
1 polymer ?
#
loop_
_entity_poly.entity_id
_entity_poly.type
_entity_poly.pdbx_seq_one_letter_code
_entity_poly.pdbx_strand_id
1 'polypeptide(L)'
;MGGISSLKLLPFVASCAFAGVKYPQIPTDLTTPFQQRLSVYGPDAVSVAWNTYGQLEQSCVSYGLSENNLNTKACSSLSTTYDPSRTWSNVAVLTGLTPATTYYYKIESTNSTVNHFLSPRTPGDKTPFNMDVVIDLGVYGKNGFTSKSAKKDTIPVVEPELNHTTIGRLAKTIDDYELVIHPGDFGYADDWYLKFANLFDGKEAYEAIIEQFYDQLAPIAGRKPYMASPGNHEADCSEIPLLNGLCPKGQNNFTEFMHRYEKTMPQAFVSSSTNTTAQTLARTARNLSNPPFWYSFEYGMSHVVMINTETDFPNAPSGKDGSAGLNGGPFGTPNQQLDFLKADLASVDRSVTPWLIVTGHRPWYSTGGSSNICSPCQEAFEGLFYQYGVDLGVFGHVHNSQRFAPVVNGTADSNGMEDPKAPMYIIAGGPGNIEGLSSIGSKPAYTEFAYADDFSYSTLRFLDEQHLQVDFVRSSTGEIVDSSTLFKKHATDFVDQ
;
A
#
# COMPACT_ATOMS: atom_id res chain seq x y z
N MET A 1 17.21 64.16 -47.54
CA MET A 1 18.23 63.72 -46.57
C MET A 1 17.72 64.09 -45.18
N GLY A 2 17.82 63.17 -44.22
CA GLY A 2 17.16 63.22 -42.91
C GLY A 2 15.89 62.36 -42.94
N GLY A 3 15.69 61.33 -42.14
CA GLY A 3 16.32 60.88 -40.90
C GLY A 3 15.17 60.34 -40.06
N ILE A 4 14.90 59.04 -40.11
CA ILE A 4 13.83 58.40 -39.33
C ILE A 4 14.46 57.35 -38.43
N SER A 5 14.38 57.64 -37.14
CA SER A 5 14.72 56.81 -36.00
C SER A 5 13.87 55.52 -35.98
N SER A 6 14.52 54.37 -36.04
CA SER A 6 13.87 53.08 -35.74
C SER A 6 13.87 52.85 -34.23
N LEU A 7 12.70 53.00 -33.61
CA LEU A 7 12.44 52.52 -32.26
C LEU A 7 12.53 50.98 -32.25
N LYS A 8 13.56 50.44 -31.58
CA LYS A 8 13.59 49.02 -31.21
C LYS A 8 12.60 48.81 -30.07
N LEU A 9 11.49 48.14 -30.33
CA LEU A 9 10.66 47.55 -29.29
C LEU A 9 11.44 46.38 -28.66
N LEU A 10 11.84 46.52 -27.40
CA LEU A 10 12.22 45.34 -26.59
C LEU A 10 10.93 44.59 -26.23
N PRO A 11 10.89 43.25 -26.35
CA PRO A 11 9.83 42.47 -25.74
C PRO A 11 10.03 42.54 -24.21
N PHE A 12 9.05 43.10 -23.52
CA PHE A 12 8.87 42.94 -22.08
C PHE A 12 8.65 41.45 -21.81
N VAL A 13 9.69 40.74 -21.39
CA VAL A 13 9.52 39.44 -20.73
C VAL A 13 9.05 39.77 -19.32
N ALA A 14 7.74 39.66 -19.09
CA ALA A 14 7.20 39.69 -17.75
C ALA A 14 7.86 38.55 -16.95
N SER A 15 8.58 38.88 -15.88
CA SER A 15 9.09 37.88 -14.95
C SER A 15 7.88 37.28 -14.23
N CYS A 16 7.34 36.18 -14.75
CA CYS A 16 6.53 35.30 -13.94
C CYS A 16 7.48 34.72 -12.89
N ALA A 17 7.38 35.22 -11.65
CA ALA A 17 7.98 34.55 -10.51
C ALA A 17 7.27 33.21 -10.35
N PHE A 18 7.87 32.14 -10.89
CA PHE A 18 7.42 30.79 -10.63
C PHE A 18 7.62 30.55 -9.12
N ALA A 19 6.53 30.29 -8.40
CA ALA A 19 6.61 29.90 -7.00
C ALA A 19 7.26 28.52 -6.96
N GLY A 20 8.48 28.41 -6.41
CA GLY A 20 9.22 27.15 -6.35
C GLY A 20 8.54 26.10 -5.47
N VAL A 21 8.91 24.82 -5.70
CA VAL A 21 8.43 23.69 -4.90
C VAL A 21 8.60 23.95 -3.40
N LYS A 22 7.52 23.70 -2.65
CA LYS A 22 7.52 23.80 -1.19
C LYS A 22 7.89 22.44 -0.60
N TYR A 23 9.13 22.34 -0.15
CA TYR A 23 9.61 21.22 0.63
C TYR A 23 9.23 21.30 2.12
N PRO A 24 9.11 20.14 2.79
CA PRO A 24 9.31 20.08 4.23
C PRO A 24 10.65 20.71 4.63
N GLN A 25 10.65 21.44 5.75
CA GLN A 25 11.84 22.12 6.24
C GLN A 25 12.86 21.10 6.74
N ILE A 26 14.12 21.29 6.38
CA ILE A 26 15.23 20.49 6.91
C ILE A 26 15.51 20.96 8.34
N PRO A 27 15.39 20.09 9.36
CA PRO A 27 15.69 20.45 10.74
C PRO A 27 17.20 20.71 10.90
N THR A 28 17.57 21.57 11.86
CA THR A 28 18.98 21.79 12.20
C THR A 28 19.67 20.51 12.69
N ASP A 29 18.93 19.69 13.44
CA ASP A 29 19.36 18.35 13.82
C ASP A 29 18.91 17.34 12.78
N LEU A 30 19.84 16.95 11.90
CA LEU A 30 19.60 16.02 10.80
C LEU A 30 19.26 14.60 11.27
N THR A 31 19.48 14.28 12.56
CA THR A 31 19.13 12.98 13.16
C THR A 31 17.71 12.94 13.72
N THR A 32 16.95 14.04 13.60
CA THR A 32 15.54 14.10 14.03
C THR A 32 14.71 13.07 13.23
N PRO A 33 14.09 12.07 13.89
CA PRO A 33 13.24 11.10 13.23
C PRO A 33 11.90 11.70 12.83
N PHE A 34 11.45 11.37 11.63
CA PHE A 34 10.12 11.71 11.14
C PHE A 34 9.57 10.58 10.23
N GLN A 35 8.30 10.66 9.86
CA GLN A 35 7.65 9.67 9.00
C GLN A 35 7.69 8.25 9.56
N GLN A 36 7.37 8.07 10.84
CA GLN A 36 7.37 6.75 11.47
C GLN A 36 6.37 5.81 10.80
N ARG A 37 6.79 4.58 10.54
CA ARG A 37 5.99 3.52 9.93
C ARG A 37 6.26 2.21 10.65
N LEU A 38 5.20 1.58 11.15
CA LEU A 38 5.23 0.27 11.79
C LEU A 38 4.82 -0.79 10.78
N SER A 39 5.35 -2.01 10.91
CA SER A 39 4.82 -3.16 10.16
C SER A 39 4.86 -4.43 11.03
N VAL A 40 3.91 -5.33 10.82
CA VAL A 40 3.98 -6.69 11.39
C VAL A 40 5.22 -7.35 10.79
N TYR A 41 6.19 -7.72 11.62
CA TYR A 41 7.44 -8.34 11.15
C TYR A 41 7.49 -9.85 11.45
N GLY A 42 6.62 -10.31 12.35
CA GLY A 42 6.45 -11.70 12.75
C GLY A 42 5.38 -11.82 13.84
N PRO A 43 5.10 -13.03 14.34
CA PRO A 43 4.05 -13.26 15.35
C PRO A 43 4.34 -12.54 16.68
N ASP A 44 5.61 -12.29 17.00
CA ASP A 44 6.07 -11.60 18.21
C ASP A 44 7.01 -10.43 17.87
N ALA A 45 6.91 -9.89 16.66
CA ALA A 45 7.84 -8.88 16.17
C ALA A 45 7.17 -7.76 15.36
N VAL A 46 7.65 -6.53 15.57
CA VAL A 46 7.25 -5.32 14.85
C VAL A 46 8.48 -4.59 14.36
N SER A 47 8.49 -4.18 13.10
CA SER A 47 9.50 -3.26 12.59
C SER A 47 9.05 -1.82 12.84
N VAL A 48 9.99 -0.96 13.21
CA VAL A 48 9.81 0.48 13.33
C VAL A 48 10.73 1.12 12.31
N ALA A 49 10.16 1.69 11.25
CA ALA A 49 10.88 2.43 10.24
C ALA A 49 10.65 3.95 10.39
N TRP A 50 11.63 4.76 10.02
CA TRP A 50 11.54 6.22 10.03
C TRP A 50 12.57 6.83 9.08
N ASN A 51 12.43 8.12 8.81
CA ASN A 51 13.38 8.88 8.02
C ASN A 51 14.14 9.90 8.88
N THR A 52 15.35 10.22 8.43
CA THR A 52 16.20 11.31 8.94
C THR A 52 16.77 12.10 7.76
N TYR A 53 17.20 13.34 7.99
CA TYR A 53 17.86 14.15 6.94
C TYR A 53 19.39 13.91 6.87
N GLY A 54 19.92 13.10 7.78
CA GLY A 54 21.30 12.63 7.76
C GLY A 54 21.37 11.11 7.95
N GLN A 55 22.43 10.51 7.40
CA GLN A 55 22.74 9.10 7.60
C GLN A 55 22.98 8.81 9.08
N LEU A 56 22.45 7.70 9.57
CA LEU A 56 22.75 7.18 10.89
C LEU A 56 23.74 6.01 10.78
N GLU A 57 24.79 6.03 11.62
CA GLU A 57 25.66 4.86 11.79
C GLU A 57 24.95 3.72 12.51
N GLN A 58 24.06 4.08 13.45
CA GLN A 58 23.27 3.15 14.22
C GLN A 58 21.89 3.75 14.53
N SER A 59 20.86 2.97 14.26
CA SER A 59 19.46 3.31 14.37
C SER A 59 18.84 2.47 15.49
N CYS A 60 18.51 3.08 16.62
CA CYS A 60 18.00 2.38 17.81
C CYS A 60 16.61 2.83 18.22
N VAL A 61 15.83 1.88 18.74
CA VAL A 61 14.53 2.11 19.36
C VAL A 61 14.54 1.49 20.76
N SER A 62 14.23 2.30 21.76
CA SER A 62 13.97 1.85 23.12
C SER A 62 12.47 1.61 23.29
N TYR A 63 12.08 0.51 23.93
CA TYR A 63 10.68 0.10 24.07
C TYR A 63 10.39 -0.64 25.38
N GLY A 64 9.12 -0.67 25.78
CA GLY A 64 8.67 -1.32 27.01
C GLY A 64 7.15 -1.25 27.22
N LEU A 65 6.68 -1.73 28.36
CA LEU A 65 5.24 -1.85 28.67
C LEU A 65 4.62 -0.58 29.27
N SER A 66 5.41 0.50 29.44
CA SER A 66 4.90 1.79 29.90
C SER A 66 5.73 2.93 29.36
N GLU A 67 5.11 4.10 29.17
CA GLU A 67 5.74 5.31 28.65
C GLU A 67 7.00 5.73 29.43
N ASN A 68 7.01 5.50 30.75
CA ASN A 68 8.10 5.89 31.64
C ASN A 68 9.16 4.79 31.87
N ASN A 69 9.01 3.62 31.24
CA ASN A 69 9.93 2.48 31.43
C ASN A 69 10.17 1.73 30.12
N LEU A 70 11.05 2.29 29.28
CA LEU A 70 11.51 1.70 28.02
C LEU A 70 12.82 0.93 28.27
N ASN A 71 12.72 -0.24 28.89
CA ASN A 71 13.86 -1.00 29.40
C ASN A 71 14.51 -1.96 28.39
N THR A 72 13.92 -2.09 27.20
CA THR A 72 14.44 -2.95 26.13
C THR A 72 14.85 -2.07 24.94
N LYS A 73 15.84 -2.52 24.19
CA LYS A 73 16.39 -1.78 23.04
C LYS A 73 16.61 -2.72 21.86
N ALA A 74 16.24 -2.24 20.67
CA ALA A 74 16.58 -2.86 19.40
C ALA A 74 17.37 -1.85 18.56
N CYS A 75 18.39 -2.32 17.85
CA CYS A 75 19.23 -1.47 17.00
C CYS A 75 19.50 -2.14 15.65
N SER A 76 19.78 -1.32 14.65
CA SER A 76 20.18 -1.70 13.31
C SER A 76 21.27 -0.75 12.82
N SER A 77 22.08 -1.20 11.86
CA SER A 77 23.01 -0.34 11.11
C SER A 77 22.46 0.02 9.72
N LEU A 78 21.20 -0.33 9.43
CA LEU A 78 20.56 0.00 8.15
C LEU A 78 20.11 1.48 8.17
N SER A 79 20.71 2.25 7.26
CA SER A 79 20.37 3.63 6.95
C SER A 79 20.65 3.82 5.46
N THR A 80 19.61 3.80 4.62
CA THR A 80 19.75 3.80 3.15
C THR A 80 19.08 5.01 2.50
N THR A 81 19.54 5.37 1.31
CA THR A 81 19.03 6.51 0.56
C THR A 81 19.19 6.24 -0.93
N TYR A 82 18.53 7.03 -1.77
CA TYR A 82 18.58 6.94 -3.21
C TYR A 82 18.73 8.34 -3.82
N ASP A 83 19.16 8.44 -5.08
CA ASP A 83 19.18 9.71 -5.82
C ASP A 83 17.77 9.97 -6.40
N PRO A 84 17.08 11.09 -6.13
CA PRO A 84 17.55 12.34 -5.51
C PRO A 84 17.03 12.59 -4.08
N SER A 85 16.75 11.53 -3.31
CA SER A 85 16.23 11.61 -1.94
C SER A 85 16.98 12.62 -1.09
N ARG A 86 16.21 13.38 -0.31
CA ARG A 86 16.76 14.29 0.73
C ARG A 86 16.88 13.61 2.09
N THR A 87 16.50 12.34 2.18
CA THR A 87 16.31 11.64 3.45
C THR A 87 16.96 10.25 3.42
N TRP A 88 17.16 9.71 4.61
CA TRP A 88 17.70 8.39 4.86
C TRP A 88 16.65 7.54 5.57
N SER A 89 16.33 6.38 5.01
CA SER A 89 15.42 5.40 5.59
C SER A 89 16.15 4.54 6.61
N ASN A 90 15.57 4.44 7.80
CA ASN A 90 16.10 3.69 8.93
C ASN A 90 15.06 2.68 9.41
N VAL A 91 15.51 1.59 10.01
CA VAL A 91 14.61 0.58 10.59
C VAL A 91 15.23 -0.07 11.83
N ALA A 92 14.42 -0.40 12.83
CA ALA A 92 14.77 -1.31 13.91
C ALA A 92 13.66 -2.33 14.11
N VAL A 93 14.00 -3.59 14.38
CA VAL A 93 13.03 -4.67 14.60
C VAL A 93 12.96 -5.01 16.08
N LEU A 94 11.79 -4.86 16.67
CA LEU A 94 11.48 -5.19 18.05
C LEU A 94 10.96 -6.63 18.07
N THR A 95 11.56 -7.51 18.86
CA THR A 95 11.26 -8.95 18.90
C THR A 95 10.95 -9.41 20.32
N GLY A 96 10.40 -10.62 20.46
CA GLY A 96 10.03 -11.17 21.78
C GLY A 96 8.88 -10.40 22.44
N LEU A 97 8.00 -9.80 21.62
CA LEU A 97 6.83 -9.07 22.09
C LEU A 97 5.77 -10.06 22.59
N THR A 98 5.14 -9.73 23.71
CA THR A 98 3.94 -10.46 24.13
C THR A 98 2.82 -10.14 23.14
N PRO A 99 2.09 -11.13 22.59
CA PRO A 99 1.02 -10.88 21.62
C PRO A 99 -0.10 -9.98 22.15
N ALA A 100 -0.78 -9.25 21.26
CA ALA A 100 -1.93 -8.39 21.56
C ALA A 100 -1.74 -7.48 22.79
N THR A 101 -0.53 -6.93 22.95
CA THR A 101 -0.11 -6.15 24.12
C THR A 101 0.32 -4.76 23.67
N THR A 102 -0.11 -3.71 24.40
CA THR A 102 0.34 -2.35 24.13
C THR A 102 1.80 -2.17 24.55
N TYR A 103 2.66 -1.80 23.60
CA TYR A 103 4.03 -1.39 23.84
C TYR A 103 4.20 0.09 23.57
N TYR A 104 5.05 0.73 24.37
CA TYR A 104 5.52 2.09 24.17
C TYR A 104 6.91 2.02 23.57
N TYR A 105 7.23 2.93 22.65
CA TYR A 105 8.54 2.98 22.01
C TYR A 105 8.99 4.42 21.79
N LYS A 106 10.30 4.62 21.74
CA LYS A 106 10.95 5.88 21.43
C LYS A 106 12.18 5.62 20.58
N ILE A 107 12.26 6.27 19.43
CA ILE A 107 13.46 6.28 18.59
C ILE A 107 14.53 7.07 19.34
N GLU A 108 15.75 6.52 19.44
CA GLU A 108 16.86 7.18 20.12
C GLU A 108 17.39 8.32 19.25
N SER A 109 16.95 9.52 19.58
CA SER A 109 17.39 10.78 18.96
C SER A 109 17.20 11.92 19.96
N THR A 110 17.93 13.01 19.75
CA THR A 110 17.82 14.26 20.50
C THR A 110 16.43 14.87 20.43
N ASN A 111 15.68 14.62 19.35
CA ASN A 111 14.33 15.15 19.13
C ASN A 111 13.34 14.05 18.77
N SER A 112 12.92 13.28 19.78
CA SER A 112 12.01 12.15 19.62
C SER A 112 11.04 12.05 20.80
N THR A 113 9.81 11.64 20.52
CA THR A 113 8.72 11.47 21.50
C THR A 113 8.39 10.00 21.70
N VAL A 114 7.78 9.66 22.84
CA VAL A 114 7.28 8.31 23.08
C VAL A 114 5.97 8.15 22.32
N ASN A 115 5.83 7.04 21.60
CA ASN A 115 4.59 6.62 20.96
C ASN A 115 4.25 5.19 21.38
N HIS A 116 3.11 4.66 20.95
CA HIS A 116 2.67 3.31 21.31
C HIS A 116 2.02 2.58 20.14
N PHE A 117 2.05 1.25 20.22
CA PHE A 117 1.40 0.35 19.27
C PHE A 117 0.87 -0.90 19.98
N LEU A 118 -0.03 -1.62 19.32
CA LEU A 118 -0.46 -2.95 19.72
C LEU A 118 0.41 -4.00 19.01
N SER A 119 1.06 -4.89 19.75
CA SER A 119 1.82 -5.99 19.17
C SER A 119 0.89 -6.98 18.43
N PRO A 120 1.41 -7.75 17.46
CA PRO A 120 0.60 -8.67 16.66
C PRO A 120 -0.18 -9.68 17.50
N ARG A 121 -1.34 -10.09 16.99
CA ARG A 121 -2.12 -11.19 17.57
C ARG A 121 -1.44 -12.52 17.30
N THR A 122 -1.55 -13.45 18.25
CA THR A 122 -1.11 -14.83 18.04
C THR A 122 -1.91 -15.44 16.87
N PRO A 123 -1.27 -16.15 15.93
CA PRO A 123 -1.99 -16.93 14.94
C PRO A 123 -2.98 -17.90 15.61
N GLY A 124 -4.23 -17.91 15.15
CA GLY A 124 -5.31 -18.65 15.78
C GLY A 124 -6.07 -17.93 16.91
N ASP A 125 -5.74 -16.68 17.23
CA ASP A 125 -6.62 -15.84 18.04
C ASP A 125 -7.88 -15.47 17.24
N LYS A 126 -9.02 -16.00 17.70
CA LYS A 126 -10.35 -15.89 17.08
C LYS A 126 -11.15 -14.71 17.59
N THR A 127 -10.57 -13.87 18.45
CA THR A 127 -11.22 -12.66 18.91
C THR A 127 -11.46 -11.72 17.72
N PRO A 128 -12.65 -11.10 17.60
CA PRO A 128 -12.95 -10.21 16.48
C PRO A 128 -11.97 -9.04 16.39
N PHE A 129 -11.60 -8.66 15.17
CA PHE A 129 -10.74 -7.51 14.89
C PHE A 129 -11.01 -6.95 13.47
N ASN A 130 -10.51 -5.74 13.20
CA ASN A 130 -10.69 -5.08 11.91
C ASN A 130 -9.34 -4.69 11.28
N MET A 131 -9.28 -4.75 9.96
CA MET A 131 -8.19 -4.20 9.14
C MET A 131 -8.78 -3.19 8.14
N ASP A 132 -8.11 -2.05 7.95
CA ASP A 132 -8.50 -1.10 6.91
C ASP A 132 -7.64 -1.28 5.64
N VAL A 133 -8.24 -1.04 4.48
CA VAL A 133 -7.61 -1.18 3.15
C VAL A 133 -7.69 0.16 2.43
N VAL A 134 -6.54 0.68 2.00
CA VAL A 134 -6.42 1.96 1.28
C VAL A 134 -5.40 1.86 0.15
N ILE A 135 -5.85 1.53 -1.06
CA ILE A 135 -5.01 1.44 -2.26
C ILE A 135 -5.24 2.70 -3.08
N ASP A 136 -4.26 3.19 -3.85
CA ASP A 136 -4.47 4.38 -4.69
C ASP A 136 -4.71 5.67 -3.87
N LEU A 137 -3.95 5.85 -2.78
CA LEU A 137 -4.22 6.88 -1.79
C LEU A 137 -3.85 8.28 -2.26
N GLY A 138 -2.62 8.45 -2.76
CA GLY A 138 -2.05 9.73 -3.15
C GLY A 138 -1.82 10.71 -2.01
N VAL A 139 -1.25 11.87 -2.37
CA VAL A 139 -0.98 12.97 -1.44
C VAL A 139 -2.08 14.04 -1.51
N TYR A 140 -2.40 14.70 -0.40
CA TYR A 140 -3.30 15.86 -0.43
C TYR A 140 -2.56 17.19 -0.25
N GLY A 141 -2.81 18.18 -1.09
CA GLY A 141 -2.36 19.57 -0.87
C GLY A 141 -1.76 20.24 -2.11
N LYS A 142 -1.15 21.41 -1.91
CA LYS A 142 -0.72 22.34 -2.98
C LYS A 142 0.12 21.70 -4.09
N ASN A 143 0.87 20.66 -3.78
CA ASN A 143 1.75 19.99 -4.74
C ASN A 143 1.19 18.67 -5.30
N GLY A 144 0.05 18.14 -4.82
CA GLY A 144 -0.53 16.87 -5.33
C GLY A 144 -2.04 16.60 -5.14
N PHE A 145 -2.88 17.62 -4.95
CA PHE A 145 -4.34 17.54 -4.66
C PHE A 145 -5.20 16.43 -5.31
N THR A 146 -6.25 16.01 -4.57
CA THR A 146 -7.65 16.15 -5.03
C THR A 146 -8.60 16.67 -3.93
N SER A 147 -9.09 17.90 -4.09
CA SER A 147 -10.24 18.41 -3.34
C SER A 147 -11.53 18.18 -4.14
N LYS A 148 -12.40 17.28 -3.65
CA LYS A 148 -13.83 17.09 -3.95
C LYS A 148 -14.25 17.14 -5.42
N SER A 149 -14.59 15.98 -6.00
CA SER A 149 -15.61 15.67 -7.05
C SER A 149 -16.11 16.71 -8.07
N ALA A 150 -15.43 17.85 -8.27
CA ALA A 150 -15.89 18.96 -9.10
C ALA A 150 -15.09 19.08 -10.39
N LYS A 151 -15.79 19.43 -11.47
CA LYS A 151 -15.25 19.63 -12.82
C LYS A 151 -14.13 20.68 -12.83
N LYS A 152 -13.18 20.47 -13.74
CA LYS A 152 -11.83 21.07 -13.85
C LYS A 152 -11.69 22.60 -13.92
N ASP A 153 -12.75 23.41 -13.93
CA ASP A 153 -12.67 24.82 -14.37
C ASP A 153 -12.79 25.91 -13.28
N THR A 154 -12.96 25.59 -11.98
CA THR A 154 -13.23 26.65 -10.96
C THR A 154 -12.56 26.49 -9.59
N ILE A 155 -11.34 25.96 -9.45
CA ILE A 155 -10.75 25.73 -8.12
C ILE A 155 -9.81 26.88 -7.68
N PRO A 156 -10.18 27.68 -6.65
CA PRO A 156 -9.27 28.60 -5.95
C PRO A 156 -8.42 27.90 -4.87
N VAL A 157 -7.34 28.57 -4.47
CA VAL A 157 -6.24 28.13 -3.59
C VAL A 157 -6.71 27.59 -2.23
N VAL A 158 -6.18 26.42 -1.83
CA VAL A 158 -6.40 25.80 -0.50
C VAL A 158 -5.04 25.45 0.15
N GLU A 159 -4.89 25.83 1.42
CA GLU A 159 -3.71 25.57 2.29
C GLU A 159 -3.70 24.12 2.85
N PRO A 160 -2.53 23.53 3.21
CA PRO A 160 -2.37 22.10 3.51
C PRO A 160 -2.56 21.70 4.99
N GLU A 161 -2.65 20.37 5.20
CA GLU A 161 -2.64 19.55 6.44
C GLU A 161 -4.00 19.04 6.96
N LEU A 162 -4.08 17.73 7.27
CA LEU A 162 -5.24 16.91 7.72
C LEU A 162 -6.49 16.82 6.82
N ASN A 163 -6.57 17.55 5.71
CA ASN A 163 -7.74 17.56 4.82
C ASN A 163 -7.77 16.45 3.75
N HIS A 164 -6.79 15.53 3.72
CA HIS A 164 -6.96 14.31 2.94
C HIS A 164 -8.11 13.52 3.54
N THR A 165 -9.22 13.41 2.83
CA THR A 165 -10.48 12.89 3.42
C THR A 165 -10.30 11.49 4.00
N THR A 166 -9.58 10.60 3.29
CA THR A 166 -9.29 9.24 3.76
C THR A 166 -8.26 9.18 4.91
N ILE A 167 -7.07 9.79 4.80
CA ILE A 167 -6.10 9.82 5.91
C ILE A 167 -6.69 10.50 7.15
N GLY A 168 -7.40 11.62 6.99
CA GLY A 168 -8.06 12.31 8.09
C GLY A 168 -9.14 11.44 8.75
N ARG A 169 -9.83 10.60 7.97
CA ARG A 169 -10.78 9.60 8.49
C ARG A 169 -10.07 8.52 9.29
N LEU A 170 -9.04 7.89 8.72
CA LEU A 170 -8.23 6.87 9.39
C LEU A 170 -7.67 7.38 10.72
N ALA A 171 -7.13 8.60 10.75
CA ALA A 171 -6.63 9.23 11.96
C ALA A 171 -7.74 9.45 13.02
N LYS A 172 -8.96 9.78 12.58
CA LYS A 172 -10.12 9.96 13.46
C LYS A 172 -10.67 8.65 14.01
N THR A 173 -10.60 7.57 13.23
CA THR A 173 -11.09 6.22 13.58
C THR A 173 -9.94 5.29 13.95
N ILE A 174 -8.80 5.83 14.38
CA ILE A 174 -7.56 5.07 14.58
C ILE A 174 -7.72 3.93 15.59
N ASP A 175 -8.66 4.03 16.52
CA ASP A 175 -8.92 2.99 17.52
C ASP A 175 -9.91 1.91 17.03
N ASP A 176 -10.50 2.06 15.84
CA ASP A 176 -11.50 1.13 15.29
C ASP A 176 -10.88 -0.04 14.49
N TYR A 177 -9.60 0.04 14.15
CA TYR A 177 -8.86 -0.97 13.39
C TYR A 177 -7.47 -1.21 13.98
N GLU A 178 -6.89 -2.38 13.68
CA GLU A 178 -5.61 -2.79 14.26
C GLU A 178 -4.42 -2.60 13.32
N LEU A 179 -4.63 -2.71 12.01
CA LEU A 179 -3.61 -2.49 10.98
C LEU A 179 -4.23 -2.01 9.66
N VAL A 180 -3.36 -1.54 8.76
CA VAL A 180 -3.74 -1.06 7.42
C VAL A 180 -3.02 -1.87 6.34
N ILE A 181 -3.74 -2.20 5.27
CA ILE A 181 -3.24 -2.85 4.05
C ILE A 181 -3.23 -1.85 2.89
N HIS A 182 -2.09 -1.67 2.23
CA HIS A 182 -1.91 -0.75 1.11
C HIS A 182 -1.03 -1.38 0.01
N PRO A 183 -1.59 -2.25 -0.83
CA PRO A 183 -0.90 -2.79 -2.00
C PRO A 183 -0.94 -1.82 -3.19
N GLY A 184 -0.06 -0.81 -3.13
CA GLY A 184 0.37 -0.04 -4.29
C GLY A 184 -0.26 1.33 -4.46
N ASP A 185 0.43 2.14 -5.24
CA ASP A 185 0.07 3.50 -5.63
C ASP A 185 -0.04 4.45 -4.43
N PHE A 186 1.14 4.75 -3.86
CA PHE A 186 1.28 5.48 -2.62
C PHE A 186 1.12 6.98 -2.84
N GLY A 187 2.21 7.66 -3.20
CA GLY A 187 2.27 9.11 -3.24
C GLY A 187 1.78 9.74 -4.55
N TYR A 188 1.72 8.96 -5.64
CA TYR A 188 1.57 9.46 -7.02
C TYR A 188 2.59 10.57 -7.31
N ALA A 189 3.84 10.34 -6.88
CA ALA A 189 4.88 11.35 -7.00
C ALA A 189 5.36 11.50 -8.44
N ASP A 190 5.24 10.45 -9.22
CA ASP A 190 5.48 10.38 -10.66
C ASP A 190 4.62 11.36 -11.47
N ASP A 191 3.40 11.65 -10.99
CA ASP A 191 2.48 12.65 -11.55
C ASP A 191 2.88 14.11 -11.31
N TRP A 192 4.09 14.36 -10.79
CA TRP A 192 4.60 15.71 -10.52
C TRP A 192 4.45 16.66 -11.73
N TYR A 193 4.56 16.14 -12.95
CA TYR A 193 4.48 16.88 -14.21
C TYR A 193 3.06 17.35 -14.56
N LEU A 194 2.01 16.76 -13.99
CA LEU A 194 0.61 17.15 -14.23
C LEU A 194 0.34 18.59 -13.77
N LYS A 195 1.22 19.15 -12.93
CA LYS A 195 1.18 20.57 -12.57
C LYS A 195 2.16 21.38 -13.39
N PHE A 196 1.63 22.33 -14.16
CA PHE A 196 2.43 23.29 -14.92
C PHE A 196 3.48 24.03 -14.05
N ALA A 197 3.16 24.28 -12.77
CA ALA A 197 4.09 24.92 -11.84
C ALA A 197 5.34 24.08 -11.54
N ASN A 198 5.23 22.75 -11.58
CA ASN A 198 6.29 21.80 -11.25
C ASN A 198 7.15 21.40 -12.46
N LEU A 199 6.76 21.80 -13.69
CA LEU A 199 7.44 21.39 -14.92
C LEU A 199 8.93 21.80 -14.97
N PHE A 200 9.31 22.82 -14.19
CA PHE A 200 10.69 23.28 -14.06
C PHE A 200 11.40 22.76 -12.81
N ASP A 201 10.67 22.08 -11.93
CA ASP A 201 11.18 21.58 -10.65
C ASP A 201 11.41 20.06 -10.67
N GLY A 202 10.84 19.29 -11.59
CA GLY A 202 11.25 17.90 -11.86
C GLY A 202 11.43 17.02 -10.61
N LYS A 203 12.69 16.62 -10.36
CA LYS A 203 13.09 15.83 -9.18
C LYS A 203 12.77 16.49 -7.86
N GLU A 204 12.79 17.82 -7.81
CA GLU A 204 12.46 18.53 -6.60
C GLU A 204 10.97 18.38 -6.25
N ALA A 205 10.10 18.42 -7.26
CA ALA A 205 8.66 18.20 -7.08
C ALA A 205 8.34 16.77 -6.66
N TYR A 206 8.97 15.78 -7.29
CA TYR A 206 8.84 14.37 -6.93
C TYR A 206 9.16 14.12 -5.45
N GLU A 207 10.33 14.56 -4.98
CA GLU A 207 10.74 14.36 -3.58
C GLU A 207 9.84 15.10 -2.59
N ALA A 208 9.36 16.29 -2.95
CA ALA A 208 8.42 17.03 -2.10
C ALA A 208 7.08 16.30 -1.95
N ILE A 209 6.56 15.68 -3.02
CA ILE A 209 5.32 14.88 -2.97
C ILE A 209 5.52 13.64 -2.11
N ILE A 210 6.63 12.91 -2.33
CA ILE A 210 6.98 11.73 -1.53
C ILE A 210 7.05 12.08 -0.04
N GLU A 211 7.80 13.10 0.34
CA GLU A 211 7.91 13.47 1.76
C GLU A 211 6.57 13.95 2.33
N GLN A 212 5.80 14.73 1.57
CA GLN A 212 4.48 15.18 2.02
C GLN A 212 3.50 14.02 2.22
N PHE A 213 3.54 12.99 1.37
CA PHE A 213 2.73 11.78 1.52
C PHE A 213 3.06 11.06 2.83
N TYR A 214 4.34 10.78 3.08
CA TYR A 214 4.75 10.08 4.29
C TYR A 214 4.54 10.90 5.56
N ASP A 215 4.61 12.24 5.49
CA ASP A 215 4.27 13.12 6.60
C ASP A 215 2.77 13.01 6.95
N GLN A 216 1.90 12.94 5.94
CA GLN A 216 0.46 12.74 6.15
C GLN A 216 0.15 11.35 6.69
N LEU A 217 0.94 10.35 6.31
CA LEU A 217 0.77 8.97 6.75
C LEU A 217 1.25 8.72 8.19
N ALA A 218 2.30 9.43 8.63
CA ALA A 218 2.99 9.20 9.90
C ALA A 218 2.08 9.14 11.16
N PRO A 219 1.02 9.98 11.31
CA PRO A 219 0.13 9.89 12.47
C PRO A 219 -0.60 8.55 12.62
N ILE A 220 -0.81 7.85 11.50
CA ILE A 220 -1.43 6.52 11.47
C ILE A 220 -0.35 5.45 11.53
N ALA A 221 0.61 5.49 10.61
CA ALA A 221 1.61 4.44 10.47
C ALA A 221 2.60 4.38 11.65
N GLY A 222 2.74 5.46 12.44
CA GLY A 222 3.48 5.45 13.69
C GLY A 222 2.73 4.82 14.88
N ARG A 223 1.45 4.47 14.73
CA ARG A 223 0.62 3.85 15.78
C ARG A 223 0.02 2.50 15.38
N LYS A 224 -0.15 2.29 14.08
CA LYS A 224 -0.77 1.08 13.49
C LYS A 224 0.21 0.47 12.49
N PRO A 225 0.41 -0.86 12.52
CA PRO A 225 1.11 -1.55 11.45
C PRO A 225 0.50 -1.22 10.08
N TYR A 226 1.37 -0.93 9.13
CA TYR A 226 1.05 -0.54 7.77
C TYR A 226 1.76 -1.50 6.82
N MET A 227 1.00 -2.34 6.13
CA MET A 227 1.50 -3.43 5.30
C MET A 227 1.46 -2.99 3.84
N ALA A 228 2.60 -3.06 3.15
CA ALA A 228 2.81 -2.43 1.85
C ALA A 228 3.36 -3.39 0.80
N SER A 229 2.77 -3.39 -0.39
CA SER A 229 3.34 -3.93 -1.63
C SER A 229 3.19 -2.88 -2.74
N PRO A 230 3.92 -2.97 -3.86
CA PRO A 230 3.94 -1.88 -4.83
C PRO A 230 2.80 -1.93 -5.85
N GLY A 231 2.50 -0.78 -6.43
CA GLY A 231 1.64 -0.58 -7.60
C GLY A 231 2.44 -0.02 -8.77
N ASN A 232 1.76 0.46 -9.81
CA ASN A 232 2.45 0.93 -11.01
C ASN A 232 3.11 2.30 -10.85
N HIS A 233 2.53 3.19 -10.02
CA HIS A 233 3.11 4.52 -9.77
C HIS A 233 4.44 4.46 -9.00
N GLU A 234 4.80 3.30 -8.42
CA GLU A 234 6.12 3.09 -7.85
C GLU A 234 7.20 2.76 -8.89
N ALA A 235 6.82 2.46 -10.15
CA ALA A 235 7.75 2.06 -11.21
C ALA A 235 7.78 2.98 -12.44
N ASP A 236 6.82 3.90 -12.55
CA ASP A 236 6.57 4.60 -13.80
C ASP A 236 7.58 5.71 -14.05
N CYS A 237 8.54 5.48 -14.95
CA CYS A 237 9.44 6.53 -15.44
C CYS A 237 9.39 6.65 -16.99
N SER A 238 8.41 6.03 -17.65
CA SER A 238 8.39 5.90 -19.11
C SER A 238 7.10 6.37 -19.78
N GLU A 239 6.10 6.84 -19.03
CA GLU A 239 4.82 7.28 -19.61
C GLU A 239 4.89 8.57 -20.46
N ILE A 240 5.95 9.39 -20.35
CA ILE A 240 6.12 10.59 -21.19
C ILE A 240 7.41 10.55 -22.04
N PRO A 241 7.32 10.07 -23.30
CA PRO A 241 8.46 9.94 -24.22
C PRO A 241 9.29 11.22 -24.45
N LEU A 242 8.69 12.41 -24.29
CA LEU A 242 9.40 13.70 -24.43
C LEU A 242 10.18 14.12 -23.17
N LEU A 243 9.88 13.54 -22.00
CA LEU A 243 10.46 13.90 -20.70
C LEU A 243 11.25 12.76 -20.05
N ASN A 244 11.48 11.63 -20.73
CA ASN A 244 12.25 10.49 -20.20
C ASN A 244 13.64 10.88 -19.62
N GLY A 245 14.28 11.94 -20.14
CA GLY A 245 15.56 12.45 -19.61
C GLY A 245 15.46 13.31 -18.34
N LEU A 246 14.24 13.66 -17.90
CA LEU A 246 13.95 14.50 -16.74
C LEU A 246 13.38 13.70 -15.55
N CYS A 247 13.07 12.42 -15.76
CA CYS A 247 12.51 11.58 -14.73
C CYS A 247 13.52 11.35 -13.58
N PRO A 248 13.11 11.56 -12.31
CA PRO A 248 13.94 11.29 -11.15
C PRO A 248 14.35 9.82 -11.08
N LYS A 249 15.60 9.53 -10.68
CA LYS A 249 16.04 8.12 -10.56
C LYS A 249 15.24 7.34 -9.53
N GLY A 250 14.77 7.99 -8.47
CA GLY A 250 13.89 7.40 -7.45
C GLY A 250 12.59 6.80 -7.99
N GLN A 251 12.09 7.35 -9.10
CA GLN A 251 10.87 6.92 -9.78
C GLN A 251 11.08 5.65 -10.64
N ASN A 252 12.34 5.31 -10.96
CA ASN A 252 12.64 4.12 -11.77
C ASN A 252 12.59 2.85 -10.93
N ASN A 253 12.07 1.78 -11.52
CA ASN A 253 12.28 0.41 -11.05
C ASN A 253 12.03 0.25 -9.54
N PHE A 254 10.96 0.86 -9.02
CA PHE A 254 10.57 0.76 -7.60
C PHE A 254 11.61 1.32 -6.62
N THR A 255 12.52 2.19 -7.07
CA THR A 255 13.68 2.62 -6.28
C THR A 255 13.28 3.30 -4.98
N GLU A 256 12.37 4.27 -5.00
CA GLU A 256 11.88 4.94 -3.79
C GLU A 256 11.22 3.94 -2.84
N PHE A 257 10.27 3.15 -3.35
CA PHE A 257 9.52 2.16 -2.59
C PHE A 257 10.44 1.15 -1.89
N MET A 258 11.42 0.62 -2.61
CA MET A 258 12.41 -0.32 -2.05
C MET A 258 13.19 0.27 -0.89
N HIS A 259 13.62 1.53 -0.98
CA HIS A 259 14.35 2.19 0.10
C HIS A 259 13.43 2.56 1.26
N ARG A 260 12.17 2.91 0.98
CA ARG A 260 11.21 3.28 2.03
C ARG A 260 10.83 2.11 2.93
N TYR A 261 10.68 0.94 2.31
CA TYR A 261 10.23 -0.30 2.95
C TYR A 261 11.33 -1.36 3.10
N GLU A 262 12.59 -0.98 2.93
CA GLU A 262 13.73 -1.88 3.06
C GLU A 262 13.78 -2.55 4.44
N LYS A 263 13.70 -3.88 4.48
CA LYS A 263 13.68 -4.68 5.72
C LYS A 263 12.58 -4.27 6.72
N THR A 264 11.48 -3.70 6.23
CA THR A 264 10.33 -3.35 7.07
C THR A 264 9.24 -4.40 7.05
N MET A 265 9.05 -5.09 5.92
CA MET A 265 8.03 -6.13 5.74
C MET A 265 8.54 -7.50 6.19
N PRO A 266 7.64 -8.38 6.65
CA PRO A 266 8.02 -9.70 7.15
C PRO A 266 8.49 -10.59 5.99
N GLN A 267 9.34 -11.55 6.31
CA GLN A 267 9.44 -12.75 5.50
C GLN A 267 8.17 -13.58 5.71
N ALA A 268 7.83 -14.49 4.78
CA ALA A 268 6.65 -15.35 4.95
C ALA A 268 6.61 -16.00 6.35
N PHE A 269 5.40 -16.18 6.85
CA PHE A 269 5.11 -16.63 8.20
C PHE A 269 5.86 -17.90 8.64
N VAL A 270 6.02 -18.06 9.95
CA VAL A 270 6.42 -19.34 10.54
C VAL A 270 5.15 -20.10 10.87
N SER A 271 4.94 -21.25 10.23
CA SER A 271 3.69 -22.01 10.40
C SER A 271 3.44 -22.38 11.85
N SER A 272 2.26 -22.01 12.34
CA SER A 272 1.72 -22.41 13.64
C SER A 272 0.99 -23.77 13.58
N SER A 273 0.92 -24.39 12.40
CA SER A 273 0.30 -25.71 12.22
C SER A 273 1.09 -26.81 12.92
N THR A 274 0.39 -27.85 13.37
CA THR A 274 1.01 -29.10 13.83
C THR A 274 1.36 -30.05 12.67
N ASN A 275 0.87 -29.78 11.46
CA ASN A 275 1.10 -30.58 10.28
C ASN A 275 2.51 -30.34 9.71
N THR A 276 3.32 -31.39 9.64
CA THR A 276 4.74 -31.30 9.19
C THR A 276 4.89 -30.98 7.71
N THR A 277 3.92 -31.34 6.87
CA THR A 277 3.88 -30.95 5.46
C THR A 277 3.62 -29.45 5.34
N ALA A 278 2.62 -28.93 6.06
CA ALA A 278 2.32 -27.50 6.11
C ALA A 278 3.54 -26.69 6.60
N GLN A 279 4.19 -27.12 7.68
CA GLN A 279 5.43 -26.51 8.18
C GLN A 279 6.57 -26.54 7.14
N THR A 280 6.63 -27.57 6.29
CA THR A 280 7.64 -27.66 5.23
C THR A 280 7.32 -26.72 4.08
N LEU A 281 6.06 -26.65 3.67
CA LEU A 281 5.60 -25.74 2.62
C LEU A 281 5.74 -24.27 3.05
N ALA A 282 5.39 -23.92 4.29
CA ALA A 282 5.59 -22.58 4.83
C ALA A 282 7.07 -22.19 4.87
N ARG A 283 7.98 -23.13 5.21
CA ARG A 283 9.43 -22.89 5.10
C ARG A 283 9.88 -22.65 3.66
N THR A 284 9.30 -23.37 2.70
CA THR A 284 9.55 -23.14 1.27
C THR A 284 9.06 -21.76 0.85
N ALA A 285 7.82 -21.38 1.19
CA ALA A 285 7.28 -20.05 0.95
C ALA A 285 8.17 -18.97 1.55
N ARG A 286 8.61 -19.14 2.80
CA ARG A 286 9.54 -18.20 3.45
C ARG A 286 10.85 -18.00 2.69
N ASN A 287 11.44 -19.08 2.17
CA ASN A 287 12.66 -19.00 1.37
C ASN A 287 12.44 -18.34 0.00
N LEU A 288 11.22 -18.39 -0.54
CA LEU A 288 10.85 -17.81 -1.83
C LEU A 288 10.26 -16.40 -1.71
N SER A 289 9.87 -15.96 -0.52
CA SER A 289 9.37 -14.60 -0.29
C SER A 289 10.40 -13.54 -0.63
N ASN A 290 9.94 -12.39 -1.11
CA ASN A 290 10.77 -11.26 -1.49
C ASN A 290 10.12 -9.93 -1.04
N PRO A 291 10.04 -9.67 0.27
CA PRO A 291 9.53 -8.40 0.77
C PRO A 291 10.42 -7.24 0.28
N PRO A 292 9.84 -6.07 -0.07
CA PRO A 292 8.42 -5.70 0.08
C PRO A 292 7.53 -6.02 -1.14
N PHE A 293 7.97 -6.85 -2.09
CA PHE A 293 7.21 -7.17 -3.31
C PHE A 293 6.16 -8.25 -3.11
N TRP A 294 6.57 -9.44 -2.63
CA TRP A 294 5.66 -10.53 -2.29
C TRP A 294 6.06 -11.22 -0.99
N TYR A 295 5.11 -11.37 -0.09
CA TYR A 295 5.31 -11.94 1.23
C TYR A 295 3.95 -12.25 1.88
N SER A 296 3.96 -12.91 3.04
CA SER A 296 2.75 -13.23 3.79
C SER A 296 2.96 -13.08 5.29
N PHE A 297 1.87 -12.92 6.03
CA PHE A 297 1.88 -12.88 7.49
C PHE A 297 0.56 -13.40 8.06
N GLU A 298 0.62 -13.92 9.27
CA GLU A 298 -0.56 -14.31 10.06
C GLU A 298 -0.87 -13.21 11.08
N TYR A 299 -2.16 -12.95 11.30
CA TYR A 299 -2.65 -12.01 12.30
C TYR A 299 -3.97 -12.50 12.86
N GLY A 300 -3.97 -13.01 14.09
CA GLY A 300 -5.15 -13.64 14.68
C GLY A 300 -5.63 -14.82 13.84
N MET A 301 -6.91 -14.84 13.49
CA MET A 301 -7.53 -15.86 12.64
C MET A 301 -7.35 -15.65 11.12
N SER A 302 -6.47 -14.75 10.70
CA SER A 302 -6.22 -14.45 9.29
C SER A 302 -4.81 -14.79 8.84
N HIS A 303 -4.70 -15.34 7.63
CA HIS A 303 -3.49 -15.43 6.84
C HIS A 303 -3.62 -14.47 5.64
N VAL A 304 -2.71 -13.51 5.55
CA VAL A 304 -2.72 -12.47 4.52
C VAL A 304 -1.49 -12.59 3.64
N VAL A 305 -1.71 -12.64 2.33
CA VAL A 305 -0.65 -12.69 1.31
C VAL A 305 -0.65 -11.38 0.51
N MET A 306 0.52 -10.79 0.35
CA MET A 306 0.76 -9.63 -0.50
C MET A 306 1.46 -10.14 -1.77
N ILE A 307 0.86 -9.90 -2.94
CA ILE A 307 1.45 -10.25 -4.24
C ILE A 307 1.82 -8.99 -5.02
N ASN A 308 2.79 -9.13 -5.93
CA ASN A 308 3.21 -8.10 -6.87
C ASN A 308 2.55 -8.34 -8.23
N THR A 309 1.61 -7.46 -8.59
CA THR A 309 0.89 -7.50 -9.87
C THR A 309 1.61 -6.77 -11.00
N GLU A 310 2.79 -6.22 -10.74
CA GLU A 310 3.51 -5.38 -11.71
C GLU A 310 4.60 -6.14 -12.45
N THR A 311 5.34 -7.02 -11.77
CA THR A 311 6.52 -7.69 -12.32
C THR A 311 6.73 -9.08 -11.70
N ASP A 312 7.72 -9.83 -12.21
CA ASP A 312 8.12 -11.18 -11.76
C ASP A 312 7.07 -12.29 -11.95
N PHE A 313 6.26 -12.21 -13.02
CA PHE A 313 5.43 -13.30 -13.54
C PHE A 313 5.30 -13.19 -15.09
N PRO A 314 4.86 -14.25 -15.79
CA PRO A 314 4.73 -14.21 -17.25
C PRO A 314 3.80 -13.09 -17.72
N ASN A 315 4.26 -12.30 -18.71
CA ASN A 315 3.53 -11.17 -19.29
C ASN A 315 3.14 -10.07 -18.28
N ALA A 316 3.88 -9.95 -17.17
CA ALA A 316 3.59 -8.94 -16.16
C ALA A 316 3.58 -7.51 -16.75
N PRO A 317 2.57 -6.67 -16.42
CA PRO A 317 2.37 -5.37 -17.07
C PRO A 317 3.58 -4.45 -17.06
N SER A 318 4.31 -4.39 -15.94
CA SER A 318 5.45 -3.51 -15.75
C SER A 318 6.78 -4.21 -16.02
N GLY A 319 6.78 -5.49 -16.41
CA GLY A 319 8.00 -6.23 -16.77
C GLY A 319 8.69 -5.72 -18.04
N LYS A 320 9.86 -6.30 -18.37
CA LYS A 320 10.72 -5.92 -19.52
C LYS A 320 9.99 -5.83 -20.87
N ASP A 321 9.02 -6.71 -21.08
CA ASP A 321 8.19 -6.78 -22.30
C ASP A 321 6.69 -6.62 -21.96
N GLY A 322 6.40 -5.99 -20.82
CA GLY A 322 5.05 -5.82 -20.28
C GLY A 322 4.24 -4.73 -21.00
N SER A 323 2.92 -4.82 -20.89
CA SER A 323 1.98 -3.91 -21.58
C SER A 323 2.08 -2.44 -21.15
N ALA A 324 2.60 -2.16 -19.95
CA ALA A 324 2.77 -0.80 -19.43
C ALA A 324 4.09 -0.16 -19.90
N GLY A 325 5.04 -0.92 -20.45
CA GLY A 325 6.30 -0.36 -20.96
C GLY A 325 7.22 0.25 -19.89
N LEU A 326 7.03 -0.13 -18.62
CA LEU A 326 7.79 0.41 -17.48
C LEU A 326 9.17 -0.23 -17.30
N ASN A 327 9.37 -1.46 -17.81
CA ASN A 327 10.63 -2.20 -17.74
C ASN A 327 11.19 -2.32 -16.30
N GLY A 328 10.29 -2.59 -15.35
CA GLY A 328 10.57 -2.89 -13.95
C GLY A 328 10.92 -4.36 -13.70
N GLY A 329 11.76 -4.60 -12.69
CA GLY A 329 12.26 -5.91 -12.31
C GLY A 329 13.25 -6.51 -13.33
N PRO A 330 13.53 -7.83 -13.25
CA PRO A 330 13.03 -8.75 -12.23
C PRO A 330 13.69 -8.51 -10.86
N PHE A 331 12.95 -8.80 -9.78
CA PHE A 331 13.45 -8.76 -8.40
C PHE A 331 13.69 -10.15 -7.81
N GLY A 332 13.11 -11.19 -8.41
CA GLY A 332 13.29 -12.58 -8.05
C GLY A 332 13.90 -13.41 -9.17
N THR A 333 14.09 -14.70 -8.89
CA THR A 333 14.40 -15.68 -9.93
C THR A 333 13.14 -16.00 -10.75
N PRO A 334 13.27 -16.56 -11.97
CA PRO A 334 12.11 -16.93 -12.77
C PRO A 334 11.12 -17.81 -11.98
N ASN A 335 9.83 -17.46 -12.04
CA ASN A 335 8.72 -18.10 -11.32
C ASN A 335 8.76 -18.04 -9.79
N GLN A 336 9.74 -17.36 -9.18
CA GLN A 336 9.88 -17.31 -7.72
C GLN A 336 8.60 -16.87 -7.01
N GLN A 337 7.91 -15.86 -7.53
CA GLN A 337 6.65 -15.37 -6.96
C GLN A 337 5.52 -16.40 -7.05
N LEU A 338 5.40 -17.12 -8.18
CA LEU A 338 4.36 -18.14 -8.36
C LEU A 338 4.63 -19.37 -7.50
N ASP A 339 5.89 -19.79 -7.41
CA ASP A 339 6.31 -20.88 -6.54
C ASP A 339 6.16 -20.52 -5.07
N PHE A 340 6.45 -19.26 -4.70
CA PHE A 340 6.14 -18.69 -3.38
C PHE A 340 4.66 -18.82 -3.09
N LEU A 341 3.80 -18.25 -3.94
CA LEU A 341 2.36 -18.20 -3.70
C LEU A 341 1.78 -19.61 -3.60
N LYS A 342 2.18 -20.53 -4.49
CA LYS A 342 1.75 -21.92 -4.43
C LYS A 342 2.14 -22.60 -3.12
N ALA A 343 3.39 -22.45 -2.67
CA ALA A 343 3.85 -23.04 -1.42
C ALA A 343 3.17 -22.40 -0.20
N ASP A 344 2.95 -21.08 -0.25
CA ASP A 344 2.33 -20.31 0.82
C ASP A 344 0.87 -20.71 1.02
N LEU A 345 0.05 -20.64 -0.02
CA LEU A 345 -1.37 -20.99 0.05
C LEU A 345 -1.59 -22.47 0.43
N ALA A 346 -0.76 -23.38 -0.11
CA ALA A 346 -0.81 -24.80 0.24
C ALA A 346 -0.42 -25.10 1.69
N SER A 347 0.22 -24.16 2.38
CA SER A 347 0.67 -24.31 3.77
C SER A 347 -0.29 -23.78 4.83
N VAL A 348 -1.35 -23.10 4.40
CA VAL A 348 -2.34 -22.49 5.31
C VAL A 348 -3.18 -23.59 5.96
N ASP A 349 -3.09 -23.67 7.29
CA ASP A 349 -3.91 -24.55 8.11
C ASP A 349 -5.15 -23.77 8.57
N ARG A 350 -6.30 -24.05 7.93
CA ARG A 350 -7.57 -23.35 8.17
C ARG A 350 -8.12 -23.59 9.57
N SER A 351 -7.61 -24.57 10.32
CA SER A 351 -7.95 -24.75 11.74
C SER A 351 -7.25 -23.74 12.66
N VAL A 352 -6.16 -23.13 12.17
CA VAL A 352 -5.42 -22.05 12.83
C VAL A 352 -5.86 -20.70 12.27
N THR A 353 -5.69 -20.49 10.97
CA THR A 353 -6.04 -19.25 10.27
C THR A 353 -7.15 -19.52 9.25
N PRO A 354 -8.42 -19.56 9.69
CA PRO A 354 -9.55 -19.88 8.82
C PRO A 354 -9.69 -18.91 7.64
N TRP A 355 -9.34 -17.63 7.82
CA TRP A 355 -9.46 -16.63 6.75
C TRP A 355 -8.19 -16.53 5.91
N LEU A 356 -8.33 -16.79 4.61
CA LEU A 356 -7.25 -16.69 3.64
C LEU A 356 -7.49 -15.50 2.69
N ILE A 357 -6.69 -14.45 2.83
CA ILE A 357 -6.81 -13.20 2.10
C ILE A 357 -5.59 -13.01 1.21
N VAL A 358 -5.79 -12.68 -0.07
CA VAL A 358 -4.70 -12.29 -0.97
C VAL A 358 -4.95 -10.88 -1.47
N THR A 359 -3.92 -10.06 -1.44
CA THR A 359 -3.99 -8.65 -1.83
C THR A 359 -2.91 -8.31 -2.85
N GLY A 360 -3.25 -7.45 -3.80
CA GLY A 360 -2.34 -6.97 -4.84
C GLY A 360 -2.86 -5.65 -5.40
N HIS A 361 -2.16 -5.09 -6.39
CA HIS A 361 -2.53 -3.78 -6.91
C HIS A 361 -3.55 -3.89 -8.06
N ARG A 362 -3.18 -4.51 -9.19
CA ARG A 362 -4.04 -4.59 -10.38
C ARG A 362 -5.12 -5.67 -10.29
N PRO A 363 -6.40 -5.35 -10.49
CA PRO A 363 -7.49 -6.31 -10.49
C PRO A 363 -7.59 -7.03 -11.85
N TRP A 364 -8.23 -8.20 -11.87
CA TRP A 364 -8.69 -8.85 -13.11
C TRP A 364 -10.22 -8.94 -13.25
N TYR A 365 -10.96 -8.51 -12.23
CA TYR A 365 -12.40 -8.27 -12.29
C TYR A 365 -12.66 -6.80 -12.02
N SER A 366 -13.29 -6.10 -12.98
CA SER A 366 -13.62 -4.69 -12.87
C SER A 366 -14.80 -4.31 -13.77
N THR A 367 -15.52 -3.25 -13.40
CA THR A 367 -16.42 -2.54 -14.32
C THR A 367 -15.62 -1.81 -15.41
N GLY A 368 -16.23 -1.57 -16.58
CA GLY A 368 -15.61 -0.84 -17.70
C GLY A 368 -14.87 -1.69 -18.73
N GLY A 369 -14.63 -2.97 -18.46
CA GLY A 369 -14.11 -3.93 -19.45
C GLY A 369 -12.59 -4.00 -19.49
N SER A 370 -12.02 -4.32 -20.67
CA SER A 370 -10.64 -4.78 -20.81
C SER A 370 -9.56 -3.75 -20.45
N SER A 371 -9.87 -2.45 -20.45
CA SER A 371 -8.91 -1.40 -20.07
C SER A 371 -8.65 -1.35 -18.56
N ASN A 372 -9.53 -1.94 -17.76
CA ASN A 372 -9.51 -1.83 -16.30
C ASN A 372 -9.09 -3.16 -15.62
N ILE A 373 -8.65 -4.15 -16.39
CA ILE A 373 -8.30 -5.48 -15.89
C ILE A 373 -6.91 -5.89 -16.36
N CYS A 374 -6.22 -6.65 -15.50
CA CYS A 374 -4.96 -7.29 -15.81
C CYS A 374 -5.20 -8.76 -16.19
N SER A 375 -5.43 -9.04 -17.49
CA SER A 375 -5.55 -10.43 -17.97
C SER A 375 -4.33 -11.30 -17.65
N PRO A 376 -3.07 -10.81 -17.76
CA PRO A 376 -1.90 -11.58 -17.33
C PRO A 376 -1.92 -11.95 -15.84
N CYS A 377 -2.45 -11.08 -14.98
CA CYS A 377 -2.59 -11.35 -13.56
C CYS A 377 -3.61 -12.47 -13.32
N GLN A 378 -4.73 -12.46 -14.04
CA GLN A 378 -5.72 -13.54 -13.97
C GLN A 378 -5.10 -14.90 -14.35
N GLU A 379 -4.39 -14.95 -15.48
CA GLU A 379 -3.74 -16.16 -15.98
C GLU A 379 -2.70 -16.69 -15.00
N ALA A 380 -1.95 -15.80 -14.34
CA ALA A 380 -0.91 -16.15 -13.39
C ALA A 380 -1.46 -16.62 -12.03
N PHE A 381 -2.50 -15.96 -11.50
CA PHE A 381 -2.87 -16.06 -10.08
C PHE A 381 -4.22 -16.72 -9.80
N GLU A 382 -5.25 -16.53 -10.65
CA GLU A 382 -6.61 -16.96 -10.32
C GLU A 382 -6.72 -18.47 -10.11
N GLY A 383 -5.99 -19.26 -10.91
CA GLY A 383 -5.95 -20.72 -10.77
C GLY A 383 -5.45 -21.15 -9.39
N LEU A 384 -4.42 -20.49 -8.86
CA LEU A 384 -3.87 -20.76 -7.53
C LEU A 384 -4.86 -20.33 -6.43
N PHE A 385 -5.54 -19.19 -6.62
CA PHE A 385 -6.53 -18.70 -5.65
C PHE A 385 -7.69 -19.68 -5.51
N TYR A 386 -8.22 -20.16 -6.63
CA TYR A 386 -9.31 -21.14 -6.64
C TYR A 386 -8.86 -22.49 -6.08
N GLN A 387 -7.71 -23.00 -6.54
CA GLN A 387 -7.17 -24.29 -6.10
C GLN A 387 -7.03 -24.36 -4.58
N TYR A 388 -6.41 -23.35 -3.96
CA TYR A 388 -6.14 -23.34 -2.52
C TYR A 388 -7.23 -22.65 -1.68
N GLY A 389 -8.37 -22.31 -2.30
CA GLY A 389 -9.56 -21.80 -1.60
C GLY A 389 -9.33 -20.47 -0.90
N VAL A 390 -8.72 -19.50 -1.58
CA VAL A 390 -8.68 -18.10 -1.15
C VAL A 390 -10.11 -17.60 -0.91
N ASP A 391 -10.35 -16.93 0.20
CA ASP A 391 -11.69 -16.42 0.54
C ASP A 391 -11.94 -15.06 -0.10
N LEU A 392 -10.95 -14.16 -0.03
CA LEU A 392 -11.06 -12.78 -0.50
C LEU A 392 -9.79 -12.33 -1.25
N GLY A 393 -9.99 -11.85 -2.47
CA GLY A 393 -9.02 -11.09 -3.24
C GLY A 393 -9.26 -9.58 -3.10
N VAL A 394 -8.23 -8.81 -2.72
CA VAL A 394 -8.31 -7.36 -2.51
C VAL A 394 -7.38 -6.63 -3.47
N PHE A 395 -7.95 -5.73 -4.28
CA PHE A 395 -7.22 -5.01 -5.33
C PHE A 395 -7.53 -3.50 -5.34
N GLY A 396 -6.74 -2.71 -6.05
CA GLY A 396 -6.92 -1.27 -6.26
C GLY A 396 -6.88 -0.94 -7.74
N HIS A 397 -6.01 0.01 -8.13
CA HIS A 397 -5.69 0.46 -9.49
C HIS A 397 -6.83 1.18 -10.22
N VAL A 398 -8.05 0.67 -10.10
CA VAL A 398 -9.23 1.28 -10.68
C VAL A 398 -9.82 2.22 -9.64
N HIS A 399 -9.80 3.53 -9.95
CA HIS A 399 -10.09 4.60 -8.99
C HIS A 399 -11.57 4.74 -8.62
N ASN A 400 -12.17 3.70 -8.05
CA ASN A 400 -13.51 3.67 -7.47
C ASN A 400 -13.62 2.45 -6.53
N SER A 401 -14.78 2.25 -5.92
CA SER A 401 -15.04 1.12 -5.03
C SER A 401 -15.94 0.08 -5.70
N GLN A 402 -15.56 -1.19 -5.67
CA GLN A 402 -16.34 -2.27 -6.29
C GLN A 402 -16.33 -3.55 -5.45
N ARG A 403 -17.44 -4.29 -5.48
CA ARG A 403 -17.55 -5.64 -4.92
C ARG A 403 -18.17 -6.57 -5.95
N PHE A 404 -17.63 -7.78 -6.02
CA PHE A 404 -18.11 -8.83 -6.90
C PHE A 404 -18.66 -10.01 -6.10
N ALA A 405 -19.59 -10.75 -6.71
CA ALA A 405 -19.92 -12.08 -6.24
C ALA A 405 -18.67 -12.97 -6.30
N PRO A 406 -18.57 -14.02 -5.48
CA PRO A 406 -17.53 -15.02 -5.64
C PRO A 406 -17.51 -15.56 -7.07
N VAL A 407 -16.35 -15.51 -7.72
CA VAL A 407 -16.24 -15.68 -9.17
C VAL A 407 -14.93 -16.36 -9.55
N VAL A 408 -14.97 -17.21 -10.56
CA VAL A 408 -13.78 -17.81 -11.16
C VAL A 408 -13.97 -17.93 -12.67
N ASN A 409 -12.94 -17.58 -13.46
CA ASN A 409 -13.00 -17.61 -14.91
C ASN A 409 -14.25 -16.91 -15.50
N GLY A 410 -14.61 -15.76 -14.92
CA GLY A 410 -15.78 -14.96 -15.32
C GLY A 410 -17.15 -15.57 -14.98
N THR A 411 -17.20 -16.68 -14.24
CA THR A 411 -18.44 -17.36 -13.84
C THR A 411 -18.65 -17.23 -12.34
N ALA A 412 -19.77 -16.62 -11.94
CA ALA A 412 -20.13 -16.50 -10.53
C ALA A 412 -20.40 -17.89 -9.93
N ASP A 413 -19.95 -18.09 -8.70
CA ASP A 413 -20.26 -19.28 -7.91
C ASP A 413 -21.75 -19.32 -7.57
N SER A 414 -22.39 -20.46 -7.82
CA SER A 414 -23.81 -20.65 -7.55
C SER A 414 -24.18 -20.57 -6.08
N ASN A 415 -23.22 -20.76 -5.16
CA ASN A 415 -23.42 -20.62 -3.73
C ASN A 415 -23.46 -19.15 -3.27
N GLY A 416 -23.09 -18.20 -4.15
CA GLY A 416 -23.02 -16.79 -3.79
C GLY A 416 -22.16 -16.57 -2.55
N MET A 417 -22.63 -15.78 -1.58
CA MET A 417 -21.90 -15.47 -0.34
C MET A 417 -21.94 -16.58 0.72
N GLU A 418 -22.59 -17.71 0.45
CA GLU A 418 -22.86 -18.79 1.41
C GLU A 418 -22.00 -20.03 1.12
N ASP A 419 -20.79 -20.07 1.67
CA ASP A 419 -19.81 -21.16 1.47
C ASP A 419 -19.45 -21.39 -0.03
N PRO A 420 -19.03 -20.35 -0.77
CA PRO A 420 -18.55 -20.48 -2.15
C PRO A 420 -17.22 -21.24 -2.21
N LYS A 421 -16.97 -21.87 -3.34
CA LYS A 421 -15.66 -22.42 -3.71
C LYS A 421 -14.75 -21.36 -4.29
N ALA A 422 -15.31 -20.46 -5.09
CA ALA A 422 -14.59 -19.35 -5.66
C ALA A 422 -14.27 -18.25 -4.63
N PRO A 423 -13.17 -17.50 -4.79
CA PRO A 423 -12.89 -16.30 -4.00
C PRO A 423 -13.88 -15.19 -4.32
N MET A 424 -14.22 -14.41 -3.30
CA MET A 424 -14.82 -13.07 -3.45
C MET A 424 -13.74 -12.06 -3.86
N TYR A 425 -14.11 -11.02 -4.61
CA TYR A 425 -13.18 -9.95 -5.00
C TYR A 425 -13.73 -8.57 -4.66
N ILE A 426 -12.83 -7.66 -4.27
CA ILE A 426 -13.11 -6.24 -4.12
C ILE A 426 -12.07 -5.37 -4.82
N ILE A 427 -12.49 -4.19 -5.26
CA ILE A 427 -11.62 -3.08 -5.65
C ILE A 427 -11.79 -1.96 -4.62
N ALA A 428 -10.71 -1.59 -3.95
CA ALA A 428 -10.61 -0.55 -2.93
C ALA A 428 -9.70 0.61 -3.37
N GLY A 429 -9.76 1.00 -4.65
CA GLY A 429 -8.97 2.09 -5.24
C GLY A 429 -9.62 3.48 -5.24
N GLY A 430 -10.76 3.63 -4.54
CA GLY A 430 -11.41 4.92 -4.29
C GLY A 430 -10.85 5.88 -3.21
N PRO A 431 -9.73 5.64 -2.49
CA PRO A 431 -9.23 6.52 -1.42
C PRO A 431 -8.86 7.96 -1.78
N GLY A 432 -8.49 8.27 -3.02
CA GLY A 432 -8.49 9.65 -3.53
C GLY A 432 -7.16 10.25 -3.94
N ASN A 433 -6.43 9.56 -4.80
CA ASN A 433 -5.25 10.09 -5.48
C ASN A 433 -5.52 11.34 -6.35
N ILE A 434 -4.44 11.85 -6.96
CA ILE A 434 -4.43 13.07 -7.78
C ILE A 434 -5.21 12.94 -9.10
N GLU A 435 -5.27 11.74 -9.69
CA GLU A 435 -5.98 11.49 -10.93
C GLU A 435 -7.50 11.56 -10.74
N GLY A 436 -7.97 11.27 -9.52
CA GLY A 436 -9.36 11.32 -9.11
C GLY A 436 -10.15 10.08 -9.49
N LEU A 437 -11.46 10.11 -9.22
CA LEU A 437 -12.33 8.94 -9.41
C LEU A 437 -12.58 8.63 -10.88
N SER A 438 -12.48 7.35 -11.21
CA SER A 438 -12.87 6.78 -12.50
C SER A 438 -14.37 6.47 -12.52
N SER A 439 -15.04 6.86 -13.61
CA SER A 439 -16.47 6.57 -13.80
C SER A 439 -16.74 5.06 -13.87
N ILE A 440 -17.89 4.65 -13.31
CA ILE A 440 -18.33 3.24 -13.39
C ILE A 440 -18.71 2.91 -14.84
N GLY A 441 -18.04 1.92 -15.42
CA GLY A 441 -18.31 1.46 -16.78
C GLY A 441 -19.36 0.34 -16.86
N SER A 442 -19.30 -0.47 -17.92
CA SER A 442 -20.17 -1.65 -18.07
C SER A 442 -20.00 -2.60 -16.89
N LYS A 443 -21.10 -3.12 -16.35
CA LYS A 443 -21.12 -4.02 -15.19
C LYS A 443 -21.28 -5.48 -15.65
N PRO A 444 -20.24 -6.32 -15.53
CA PRO A 444 -20.40 -7.77 -15.67
C PRO A 444 -21.48 -8.32 -14.73
N ALA A 445 -22.09 -9.45 -15.07
CA ALA A 445 -23.20 -10.03 -14.30
C ALA A 445 -22.87 -10.37 -12.84
N TYR A 446 -21.59 -10.58 -12.52
CA TYR A 446 -21.08 -10.84 -11.17
C TYR A 446 -20.77 -9.57 -10.36
N THR A 447 -21.14 -8.38 -10.86
CA THR A 447 -20.93 -7.11 -10.14
C THR A 447 -22.06 -6.88 -9.14
N GLU A 448 -21.73 -6.87 -7.84
CA GLU A 448 -22.70 -6.66 -6.76
C GLU A 448 -22.77 -5.20 -6.31
N PHE A 449 -21.63 -4.51 -6.32
CA PHE A 449 -21.53 -3.11 -5.94
C PHE A 449 -20.48 -2.38 -6.77
N ALA A 450 -20.77 -1.11 -7.10
CA ALA A 450 -19.82 -0.20 -7.71
C ALA A 450 -20.19 1.24 -7.31
N TYR A 451 -19.22 2.01 -6.84
CA TYR A 451 -19.41 3.35 -6.28
C TYR A 451 -18.26 4.29 -6.65
N ALA A 452 -18.62 5.44 -7.22
CA ALA A 452 -17.70 6.49 -7.65
C ALA A 452 -18.24 7.90 -7.36
N ASP A 453 -19.18 8.03 -6.42
CA ASP A 453 -19.81 9.33 -6.11
C ASP A 453 -18.94 10.19 -5.17
N ASP A 454 -18.10 9.55 -4.36
CA ASP A 454 -17.13 10.20 -3.47
C ASP A 454 -15.98 9.23 -3.18
N PHE A 455 -14.91 9.70 -2.54
CA PHE A 455 -13.82 8.85 -2.09
C PHE A 455 -14.29 7.88 -1.00
N SER A 456 -13.81 6.65 -1.06
CA SER A 456 -14.10 5.59 -0.09
C SER A 456 -12.94 4.63 0.06
N TYR A 457 -12.85 4.03 1.24
CA TYR A 457 -11.92 2.96 1.58
C TYR A 457 -12.69 1.75 2.10
N SER A 458 -12.02 0.62 2.29
CA SER A 458 -12.65 -0.61 2.76
C SER A 458 -12.19 -0.97 4.17
N THR A 459 -13.11 -1.53 4.98
CA THR A 459 -12.80 -2.16 6.26
C THR A 459 -13.14 -3.64 6.18
N LEU A 460 -12.16 -4.50 6.48
CA LEU A 460 -12.33 -5.94 6.63
C LEU A 460 -12.57 -6.25 8.12
N ARG A 461 -13.73 -6.81 8.45
CA ARG A 461 -14.13 -7.14 9.82
C ARG A 461 -14.18 -8.65 9.97
N PHE A 462 -13.21 -9.20 10.69
CA PHE A 462 -13.17 -10.60 11.03
C PHE A 462 -14.09 -10.80 12.23
N LEU A 463 -15.33 -11.22 11.99
CA LEU A 463 -16.35 -11.31 13.04
C LEU A 463 -16.20 -12.58 13.87
N ASP A 464 -15.90 -13.69 13.20
CA ASP A 464 -15.55 -14.97 13.79
C ASP A 464 -14.87 -15.83 12.72
N GLU A 465 -14.68 -17.13 13.00
CA GLU A 465 -14.03 -18.07 12.08
C GLU A 465 -14.79 -18.27 10.76
N GLN A 466 -16.09 -17.99 10.72
CA GLN A 466 -16.96 -18.32 9.59
C GLN A 466 -17.61 -17.11 8.93
N HIS A 467 -17.62 -15.94 9.57
CA HIS A 467 -18.11 -14.68 9.02
C HIS A 467 -17.01 -13.61 8.87
N LEU A 468 -16.75 -13.22 7.62
CA LEU A 468 -15.91 -12.07 7.26
C LEU A 468 -16.82 -11.01 6.65
N GLN A 469 -16.88 -9.83 7.28
CA GLN A 469 -17.62 -8.70 6.73
C GLN A 469 -16.69 -7.73 6.01
N VAL A 470 -17.14 -7.21 4.87
CA VAL A 470 -16.47 -6.17 4.09
C VAL A 470 -17.39 -4.98 3.98
N ASP A 471 -16.94 -3.84 4.49
CA ASP A 471 -17.64 -2.56 4.42
C ASP A 471 -16.86 -1.59 3.54
N PHE A 472 -17.55 -0.89 2.63
CA PHE A 472 -17.02 0.31 1.98
C PHE A 472 -17.49 1.54 2.73
N VAL A 473 -16.56 2.40 3.13
CA VAL A 473 -16.80 3.57 3.97
C VAL A 473 -16.48 4.84 3.18
N ARG A 474 -17.45 5.74 3.05
CA ARG A 474 -17.24 7.06 2.43
C ARG A 474 -16.29 7.89 3.30
N SER A 475 -15.12 8.27 2.77
CA SER A 475 -14.06 8.94 3.51
C SER A 475 -14.51 10.24 4.19
N SER A 476 -15.29 11.04 3.47
CA SER A 476 -15.77 12.35 3.93
C SER A 476 -16.72 12.28 5.12
N THR A 477 -17.60 11.27 5.20
CA THR A 477 -18.69 11.20 6.19
C THR A 477 -18.55 10.04 7.18
N GLY A 478 -17.93 8.93 6.77
CA GLY A 478 -17.91 7.67 7.51
C GLY A 478 -19.16 6.84 7.30
N GLU A 479 -20.03 7.24 6.37
CA GLU A 479 -21.19 6.46 5.97
C GLU A 479 -20.73 5.16 5.30
N ILE A 480 -21.31 4.05 5.72
CA ILE A 480 -21.15 2.76 5.04
C ILE A 480 -21.99 2.82 3.75
N VAL A 481 -21.32 2.80 2.60
CA VAL A 481 -21.96 2.87 1.27
C VAL A 481 -22.25 1.48 0.69
N ASP A 482 -21.59 0.45 1.22
CA ASP A 482 -21.86 -0.96 0.95
C ASP A 482 -21.35 -1.82 2.11
N SER A 483 -22.04 -2.93 2.38
CA SER A 483 -21.72 -3.88 3.43
C SER A 483 -22.10 -5.27 2.95
N SER A 484 -21.21 -6.23 3.14
CA SER A 484 -21.46 -7.64 2.82
C SER A 484 -20.79 -8.55 3.83
N THR A 485 -21.36 -9.74 4.05
CA THR A 485 -20.77 -10.76 4.91
C THR A 485 -20.60 -12.04 4.10
N LEU A 486 -19.35 -12.50 4.00
CA LEU A 486 -18.99 -13.79 3.43
C LEU A 486 -19.07 -14.85 4.52
N PHE A 487 -19.89 -15.87 4.29
CA PHE A 487 -19.90 -17.07 5.11
C PHE A 487 -19.02 -18.15 4.49
N LYS A 488 -18.17 -18.78 5.29
CA LYS A 488 -17.36 -19.94 4.90
C LYS A 488 -17.44 -20.99 6.00
N LYS A 489 -17.69 -22.26 5.64
CA LYS A 489 -17.70 -23.33 6.65
C LYS A 489 -16.32 -23.69 7.17
N HIS A 490 -15.30 -23.52 6.31
CA HIS A 490 -13.91 -23.98 6.52
C HIS A 490 -13.84 -25.44 7.00
N ALA A 491 -14.63 -26.31 6.37
CA ALA A 491 -14.76 -27.71 6.78
C ALA A 491 -13.52 -28.58 6.46
N THR A 492 -12.45 -27.99 5.91
CA THR A 492 -11.23 -28.69 5.52
C THR A 492 -10.03 -27.85 5.92
N ASP A 493 -9.13 -28.46 6.71
CA ASP A 493 -7.95 -27.80 7.27
C ASP A 493 -6.96 -27.36 6.17
N PHE A 494 -6.88 -28.10 5.07
CA PHE A 494 -6.02 -27.80 3.91
C PHE A 494 -6.81 -27.98 2.61
N VAL A 495 -7.01 -26.89 1.88
CA VAL A 495 -7.85 -26.87 0.67
C VAL A 495 -7.00 -27.10 -0.58
N ASP A 496 -7.44 -28.01 -1.46
CA ASP A 496 -6.89 -28.27 -2.80
C ASP A 496 -8.04 -28.79 -3.69
N GLN A 497 -8.61 -27.91 -4.54
CA GLN A 497 -9.90 -28.12 -5.24
C GLN A 497 -9.82 -28.66 -6.67
#